data_AF-A0AAV7XYH5-F1
#
_entry.id   AF-A0AAV7XYH5-F1
#
_cell.length_a   1.000
_cell.length_b   1.000
_cell.length_c   1.000
_cell.angle_alpha   90.00
_cell.angle_beta   90.00
_cell.angle_gamma   90.00
#
_symmetry.space_group_name_H-M   'P 1'
#
loop_
_entity.id
_entity.type
_entity.pdbx_description
1 polymer ?
#
loop_
_entity_poly.entity_id
_entity_poly.type
_entity_poly.pdbx_seq_one_letter_code
_entity_poly.pdbx_strand_id
1 'polypeptide(L)'
;MAAPTTPVDGQYWRTALILQLQNRNKFENQAFKDLITFHNRLFESSNALRNENLQLSIQNEKLKLEQNISTTQASGDSNNSSKSPSNRNEKVQILEQKLMNLQEELTEMHRRKGENAQQLVDVNHKLQEKEKQLQLKEASLGESLTENASLKTEIQMYQTSLKELQNLNQVIRDEYQALQLAFASLEDKLRKTQDENRQLVDRLVRYKSKDADKMNEDNENFLSGGSHNPTSSLLHTFDGFFSRKKQAKVQRELEDAAKESRAVSPESTFGDRSDLGATPFFASNVPSKAISRFEAHEQEVNAVKWSSLERLVATGGADRKVKLWDISKGGQHENKGVLVGSNAAVMSIDFDSTGTLILGASNDFATRVWTVSDHRLRVS
;
A
#
# COMPACT_ATOMS: atom_id res chain seq x y z
N MET A 1 23.90 13.45 -18.37
CA MET A 1 23.25 13.07 -19.65
C MET A 1 21.80 13.50 -19.58
N ALA A 2 21.34 14.20 -20.62
CA ALA A 2 20.19 15.09 -20.64
C ALA A 2 18.83 14.39 -20.42
N ALA A 3 17.93 15.05 -19.70
CA ALA A 3 16.51 14.77 -19.69
C ALA A 3 15.89 15.06 -21.07
N PRO A 4 14.94 14.26 -21.56
CA PRO A 4 14.30 14.53 -22.83
C PRO A 4 13.36 15.73 -22.65
N THR A 5 13.77 16.87 -23.21
CA THR A 5 12.93 18.04 -23.41
C THR A 5 11.83 17.68 -24.40
N THR A 6 10.62 17.46 -23.90
CA THR A 6 9.43 17.39 -24.75
C THR A 6 9.19 18.75 -25.42
N PRO A 7 9.05 18.84 -26.74
CA PRO A 7 8.70 20.09 -27.40
C PRO A 7 7.30 20.52 -26.95
N VAL A 8 7.20 21.78 -26.51
CA VAL A 8 5.93 22.43 -26.16
C VAL A 8 5.21 22.77 -27.46
N ASP A 9 4.62 21.76 -28.10
CA ASP A 9 3.72 21.96 -29.23
C ASP A 9 2.34 22.38 -28.69
N GLY A 10 1.97 23.64 -28.91
CA GLY A 10 0.67 24.24 -28.53
C GLY A 10 -0.58 23.61 -29.16
N GLN A 11 -0.44 22.43 -29.79
CA GLN A 11 -1.50 21.62 -30.38
C GLN A 11 -1.65 20.23 -29.73
N TYR A 12 -0.77 19.84 -28.80
CA TYR A 12 -0.83 18.52 -28.14
C TYR A 12 -2.17 18.28 -27.43
N TRP A 13 -2.74 19.30 -26.81
CA TRP A 13 -4.04 19.19 -26.16
C TRP A 13 -5.17 18.99 -27.18
N ARG A 14 -5.08 19.58 -28.38
CA ARG A 14 -6.09 19.40 -29.44
C ARG A 14 -6.05 17.98 -29.98
N THR A 15 -4.85 17.48 -30.27
CA THR A 15 -4.67 16.10 -30.75
C THR A 15 -5.08 15.10 -29.69
N ALA A 16 -4.72 15.31 -28.42
CA ALA A 16 -5.16 14.48 -27.30
C ALA A 16 -6.68 14.46 -27.11
N LEU A 17 -7.34 15.63 -27.22
CA LEU A 17 -8.80 15.74 -27.12
C LEU A 17 -9.52 15.02 -28.27
N ILE A 18 -9.02 15.18 -29.50
CA ILE A 18 -9.55 14.46 -30.66
C ILE A 18 -9.40 12.95 -30.48
N LEU A 19 -8.24 12.49 -29.99
CA LEU A 19 -7.98 11.08 -29.74
C LEU A 19 -8.89 10.51 -28.64
N GLN A 20 -9.12 11.27 -27.56
CA GLN A 20 -10.08 10.90 -26.52
C GLN A 20 -11.52 10.85 -27.05
N LEU A 21 -11.95 11.82 -27.85
CA LEU A 21 -13.28 11.81 -28.47
C LEU A 21 -13.45 10.64 -29.44
N GLN A 22 -12.42 10.33 -30.23
CA GLN A 22 -12.42 9.16 -31.12
C GLN A 22 -12.48 7.85 -30.34
N ASN A 23 -11.73 7.73 -29.23
CA ASN A 23 -11.79 6.56 -28.37
C ASN A 23 -13.14 6.42 -27.69
N ARG A 24 -13.72 7.53 -27.20
CA ARG A 24 -15.08 7.55 -26.63
C ARG A 24 -16.11 7.12 -27.67
N ASN A 25 -16.07 7.70 -28.87
CA ASN A 25 -16.95 7.32 -29.97
C ASN A 25 -16.78 5.86 -30.40
N LYS A 26 -15.55 5.32 -30.40
CA LYS A 26 -15.34 3.89 -30.68
C LYS A 26 -15.98 3.03 -29.60
N PHE A 27 -15.80 3.37 -28.33
CA PHE A 27 -16.31 2.58 -27.21
C PHE A 27 -17.85 2.63 -27.13
N GLU A 28 -18.42 3.83 -27.26
CA GLU A 28 -19.86 4.05 -27.27
C GLU A 28 -20.52 3.40 -28.50
N ASN A 29 -19.94 3.54 -29.70
CA ASN A 29 -20.51 2.92 -30.91
C ASN A 29 -20.30 1.41 -30.99
N GLN A 30 -19.28 0.84 -30.32
CA GLN A 30 -19.02 -0.60 -30.38
C GLN A 30 -20.21 -1.40 -29.84
N ALA A 31 -20.87 -0.92 -28.79
CA ALA A 31 -22.07 -1.56 -28.24
C ALA A 31 -23.25 -1.57 -29.23
N PHE A 32 -23.34 -0.56 -30.10
CA PHE A 32 -24.41 -0.45 -31.10
C PHE A 32 -24.04 -1.02 -32.47
N LYS A 33 -22.77 -1.35 -32.70
CA LYS A 33 -22.29 -1.84 -34.01
C LYS A 33 -23.01 -3.11 -34.43
N ASP A 34 -23.17 -4.05 -33.51
CA ASP A 34 -23.88 -5.31 -33.74
C ASP A 34 -25.37 -5.06 -33.97
N LEU A 35 -25.99 -4.17 -33.16
CA LEU A 35 -27.39 -3.78 -33.33
C LEU A 35 -27.65 -3.15 -34.71
N ILE A 36 -26.76 -2.27 -35.17
CA ILE A 36 -26.84 -1.63 -36.50
C ILE A 36 -26.68 -2.68 -37.59
N THR A 37 -25.76 -3.64 -37.45
CA THR A 37 -25.60 -4.70 -38.45
C THR A 37 -26.81 -5.63 -38.49
N PHE A 38 -27.37 -5.99 -37.33
CA PHE A 38 -28.61 -6.76 -37.26
C PHE A 38 -29.79 -6.00 -37.86
N HIS A 39 -29.94 -4.71 -37.55
CA HIS A 39 -30.99 -3.86 -38.11
C HIS A 39 -30.88 -3.79 -39.63
N ASN A 40 -29.68 -3.58 -40.17
CA ASN A 40 -29.46 -3.53 -41.62
C ASN A 40 -29.79 -4.87 -42.30
N ARG A 41 -29.38 -6.01 -41.71
CA ARG A 41 -29.75 -7.34 -42.22
C ARG A 41 -31.26 -7.58 -42.19
N LEU A 42 -31.91 -7.18 -41.09
CA LEU A 42 -33.36 -7.30 -40.95
C LEU A 42 -34.08 -6.42 -41.97
N PHE A 43 -33.59 -5.21 -42.19
CA PHE A 43 -34.11 -4.27 -43.18
C PHE A 43 -33.97 -4.80 -44.60
N GLU A 44 -32.79 -5.34 -44.97
CA GLU A 44 -32.56 -6.00 -46.25
C GLU A 44 -33.48 -7.21 -46.45
N SER A 45 -33.63 -8.07 -45.42
CA SER A 45 -34.52 -9.24 -45.47
C SER A 45 -35.99 -8.83 -45.59
N SER A 46 -36.43 -7.81 -44.85
CA SER A 46 -37.77 -7.25 -44.94
C SER A 46 -38.06 -6.68 -46.33
N ASN A 47 -37.09 -5.99 -46.93
CA ASN A 47 -37.23 -5.48 -48.29
C ASN A 47 -37.26 -6.60 -49.34
N ALA A 48 -36.45 -7.65 -49.18
CA ALA A 48 -36.46 -8.81 -50.05
C ALA A 48 -37.83 -9.52 -50.01
N LEU A 49 -38.37 -9.79 -48.82
CA LEU A 49 -39.69 -10.40 -48.64
C LEU A 49 -40.82 -9.50 -49.17
N ARG A 50 -40.69 -8.18 -49.03
CA ARG A 50 -41.66 -7.24 -49.60
C ARG A 50 -41.67 -7.29 -51.13
N ASN A 51 -40.50 -7.40 -51.75
CA ASN A 51 -40.38 -7.52 -53.19
C ASN A 51 -40.90 -8.88 -53.70
N GLU A 52 -40.63 -9.96 -52.98
CA GLU A 52 -41.15 -11.29 -53.30
C GLU A 52 -42.69 -11.33 -53.22
N ASN A 53 -43.28 -10.76 -52.17
CA ASN A 53 -44.74 -10.61 -52.07
C ASN A 53 -45.33 -9.78 -53.21
N LEU A 54 -44.66 -8.71 -53.62
CA LEU A 54 -45.08 -7.91 -54.76
C LEU A 54 -45.07 -8.75 -56.05
N GLN A 55 -44.02 -9.55 -56.28
CA GLN A 55 -43.95 -10.44 -57.44
C GLN A 55 -45.04 -11.51 -57.42
N LEU A 56 -45.27 -12.16 -56.28
CA LEU A 56 -46.35 -13.14 -56.12
C LEU A 56 -47.72 -12.53 -56.36
N SER A 57 -47.94 -11.29 -55.94
CA SER A 57 -49.18 -10.55 -56.21
C SER A 57 -49.38 -10.30 -57.71
N ILE A 58 -48.32 -9.87 -58.41
CA ILE A 58 -48.36 -9.65 -59.87
C ILE A 58 -48.64 -10.97 -60.61
N GLN A 59 -47.99 -12.07 -60.18
CA GLN A 59 -48.19 -13.38 -60.78
C GLN A 59 -49.62 -13.90 -60.56
N ASN A 60 -50.19 -13.69 -59.37
CA ASN A 60 -51.59 -14.02 -59.09
C ASN A 60 -52.57 -13.21 -59.94
N GLU A 61 -52.33 -11.91 -60.16
CA GLU A 61 -53.15 -11.13 -61.08
C GLU A 61 -53.05 -11.65 -62.51
N LYS A 62 -51.85 -12.01 -62.97
CA LYS A 62 -51.65 -12.59 -64.29
C LYS A 62 -52.40 -13.92 -64.46
N LEU A 63 -52.32 -14.81 -63.47
CA LEU A 63 -53.07 -16.08 -63.47
C LEU A 63 -54.58 -15.86 -63.45
N LYS A 64 -55.08 -14.87 -62.70
CA LYS A 64 -56.51 -14.49 -62.73
C LYS A 64 -56.94 -13.98 -64.10
N LEU A 65 -56.10 -13.18 -64.77
CA LEU A 65 -56.37 -12.72 -66.14
C LEU A 65 -56.37 -13.89 -67.12
N GLU A 66 -55.42 -14.82 -67.02
CA GLU A 66 -55.37 -16.03 -67.83
C GLU A 66 -56.59 -16.95 -67.59
N GLN A 67 -57.05 -17.09 -66.34
CA GLN A 67 -58.30 -17.78 -65.98
C GLN A 67 -59.55 -17.08 -66.55
N ASN A 68 -59.60 -15.76 -66.52
CA ASN A 68 -60.70 -14.99 -67.11
C ASN A 68 -60.72 -15.12 -68.64
N ILE A 69 -59.55 -15.16 -69.30
CA ILE A 69 -59.45 -15.37 -70.75
C ILE A 69 -59.90 -16.80 -71.14
N SER A 70 -59.50 -17.80 -70.35
CA SER A 70 -59.89 -19.20 -70.60
C SER A 70 -61.36 -19.48 -70.27
N THR A 71 -61.99 -18.74 -69.35
CA THR A 71 -63.46 -18.81 -69.13
C THR A 71 -64.26 -18.09 -70.22
N THR A 72 -63.73 -17.03 -70.84
CA THR A 72 -64.37 -16.40 -72.01
C THR A 72 -64.25 -17.21 -73.31
N GLN A 73 -63.28 -18.12 -73.45
CA GLN A 73 -63.21 -19.06 -74.59
C GLN A 73 -64.05 -20.33 -74.42
N ALA A 74 -64.56 -20.61 -73.21
CA ALA A 74 -65.38 -21.79 -72.91
C ALA A 74 -66.90 -21.54 -72.99
N SER A 75 -67.32 -20.42 -73.60
CA SER A 75 -68.72 -20.00 -73.72
C SER A 75 -69.14 -19.95 -75.20
N GLY A 76 -69.12 -21.11 -75.86
CA GLY A 76 -69.54 -21.23 -77.25
C GLY A 76 -69.38 -22.65 -77.76
N ASP A 77 -70.25 -23.57 -77.36
CA ASP A 77 -71.05 -24.31 -78.33
C ASP A 77 -72.12 -25.19 -77.68
N SER A 78 -73.21 -25.33 -78.43
CA SER A 78 -74.47 -25.95 -78.02
C SER A 78 -74.66 -27.32 -78.68
N ASN A 79 -75.47 -28.16 -78.03
CA ASN A 79 -76.15 -29.35 -78.55
C ASN A 79 -75.31 -30.52 -79.11
N ASN A 80 -75.37 -31.68 -78.44
CA ASN A 80 -75.96 -32.86 -79.09
C ASN A 80 -76.40 -33.97 -78.12
N SER A 81 -77.57 -34.51 -78.43
CA SER A 81 -78.20 -35.69 -77.87
C SER A 81 -77.48 -36.97 -78.30
N SER A 82 -77.02 -37.76 -77.34
CA SER A 82 -77.07 -39.23 -77.29
C SER A 82 -76.14 -39.70 -76.18
N LYS A 83 -76.70 -39.97 -75.00
CA LYS A 83 -75.96 -40.61 -73.91
C LYS A 83 -75.78 -42.09 -74.25
N SER A 84 -74.78 -42.37 -75.08
CA SER A 84 -74.14 -43.67 -75.15
C SER A 84 -73.46 -43.96 -73.80
N PRO A 85 -73.45 -45.20 -73.29
CA PRO A 85 -72.81 -45.54 -72.01
C PRO A 85 -71.32 -45.19 -71.93
N SER A 86 -70.65 -45.01 -73.08
CA SER A 86 -69.22 -44.72 -73.18
C SER A 86 -68.81 -43.34 -72.62
N ASN A 87 -69.57 -42.28 -72.89
CA ASN A 87 -69.18 -40.90 -72.53
C ASN A 87 -69.42 -40.58 -71.02
N ARG A 88 -70.33 -41.34 -70.37
CA ARG A 88 -70.47 -41.34 -68.90
C ARG A 88 -69.35 -42.13 -68.26
N ASN A 89 -68.96 -43.27 -68.82
CA ASN A 89 -67.84 -44.07 -68.33
C ASN A 89 -66.51 -43.32 -68.45
N GLU A 90 -66.28 -42.57 -69.53
CA GLU A 90 -65.09 -41.71 -69.67
C GLU A 90 -65.05 -40.59 -68.62
N LYS A 91 -66.18 -39.92 -68.35
CA LYS A 91 -66.26 -38.93 -67.26
C LYS A 91 -66.04 -39.54 -65.87
N VAL A 92 -66.55 -40.75 -65.64
CA VAL A 92 -66.32 -41.50 -64.41
C VAL A 92 -64.85 -41.86 -64.27
N GLN A 93 -64.20 -42.36 -65.33
CA GLN A 93 -62.76 -42.64 -65.34
C GLN A 93 -61.91 -41.39 -65.08
N ILE A 94 -62.26 -40.24 -65.67
CA ILE A 94 -61.55 -38.98 -65.43
C ILE A 94 -61.71 -38.53 -63.96
N LEU A 95 -62.89 -38.71 -63.37
CA LEU A 95 -63.13 -38.40 -61.96
C LEU A 95 -62.42 -39.37 -61.02
N GLU A 96 -62.39 -40.67 -61.34
CA GLU A 96 -61.63 -41.68 -60.61
C GLU A 96 -60.12 -41.39 -60.65
N GLN A 97 -59.60 -40.97 -61.81
CA GLN A 97 -58.20 -40.58 -61.93
C GLN A 97 -57.88 -39.28 -61.16
N LYS A 98 -58.79 -38.30 -61.16
CA LYS A 98 -58.65 -37.11 -60.29
C LYS A 98 -58.69 -37.47 -58.81
N LEU A 99 -59.54 -38.41 -58.43
CA LEU A 99 -59.65 -38.87 -57.04
C LEU A 99 -58.37 -39.61 -56.61
N MET A 100 -57.79 -40.41 -57.50
CA MET A 100 -56.50 -41.05 -57.28
C MET A 100 -55.36 -40.02 -57.15
N ASN A 101 -55.29 -39.03 -58.05
CA ASN A 101 -54.27 -37.97 -57.99
C ASN A 101 -54.40 -37.14 -56.70
N LEU A 102 -55.62 -36.78 -56.29
CA LEU A 102 -55.87 -36.07 -55.04
C LEU A 102 -55.46 -36.91 -53.83
N GLN A 103 -55.65 -38.24 -53.90
CA GLN A 103 -55.22 -39.14 -52.85
C GLN A 103 -53.68 -39.25 -52.77
N GLU A 104 -53.00 -39.30 -53.92
CA GLU A 104 -51.53 -39.23 -53.99
C GLU A 104 -51.00 -37.90 -53.42
N GLU A 105 -51.56 -36.76 -53.83
CA GLU A 105 -51.20 -35.44 -53.30
C GLU A 105 -51.41 -35.36 -51.78
N LEU A 106 -52.51 -35.91 -51.26
CA LEU A 106 -52.78 -35.96 -49.83
C LEU A 106 -51.72 -36.79 -49.09
N THR A 107 -51.33 -37.95 -49.63
CA THR A 107 -50.29 -38.78 -49.01
C THR A 107 -48.92 -38.11 -49.02
N GLU A 108 -48.55 -37.45 -50.12
CA GLU A 108 -47.31 -36.69 -50.25
C GLU A 108 -47.30 -35.48 -49.30
N MET A 109 -48.43 -34.80 -49.12
CA MET A 109 -48.58 -33.74 -48.14
C MET A 109 -48.41 -34.24 -46.69
N HIS A 110 -48.97 -35.40 -46.36
CA HIS A 110 -48.75 -36.02 -45.05
C HIS A 110 -47.28 -36.41 -44.84
N ARG A 111 -46.60 -36.94 -45.87
CA ARG A 111 -45.17 -37.26 -45.82
C ARG A 111 -44.34 -36.00 -45.56
N ARG A 112 -44.53 -34.94 -46.35
CA ARG A 112 -43.84 -33.65 -46.16
C ARG A 112 -44.12 -33.02 -44.80
N LYS A 113 -45.37 -33.13 -44.30
CA LYS A 113 -45.72 -32.67 -42.95
C LYS A 113 -44.93 -33.43 -41.88
N GLY A 114 -44.77 -34.75 -42.02
CA GLY A 114 -43.96 -35.57 -41.11
C GLY A 114 -42.48 -35.19 -41.16
N GLU A 115 -41.92 -34.98 -42.35
CA GLU A 115 -40.54 -34.53 -42.54
C GLU A 115 -40.30 -33.15 -41.92
N ASN A 116 -41.19 -32.19 -42.15
CA ASN A 116 -41.11 -30.86 -41.55
C ASN A 116 -41.23 -30.92 -40.02
N ALA A 117 -42.08 -31.80 -39.49
CA ALA A 117 -42.21 -32.01 -38.05
C ALA A 117 -40.91 -32.58 -37.46
N GLN A 118 -40.28 -33.54 -38.13
CA GLN A 118 -38.99 -34.09 -37.69
C GLN A 118 -37.88 -33.03 -37.75
N GLN A 119 -37.81 -32.24 -38.82
CA GLN A 119 -36.86 -31.14 -38.93
C GLN A 119 -37.04 -30.10 -37.81
N LEU A 120 -38.29 -29.79 -37.44
CA LEU A 120 -38.59 -28.91 -36.30
C LEU A 120 -38.06 -29.48 -34.98
N VAL A 121 -38.24 -30.78 -34.73
CA VAL A 121 -37.72 -31.45 -33.54
C VAL A 121 -36.19 -31.39 -33.50
N ASP A 122 -35.53 -31.69 -34.62
CA ASP A 122 -34.07 -31.69 -34.71
C ASP A 122 -33.49 -30.28 -34.50
N VAL A 123 -34.12 -29.25 -35.07
CA VAL A 123 -33.73 -27.84 -34.86
C VAL A 123 -33.96 -27.44 -33.41
N ASN A 124 -35.07 -27.84 -32.79
CA ASN A 124 -35.36 -27.53 -31.39
C ASN A 124 -34.34 -28.21 -30.45
N HIS A 125 -33.93 -29.44 -30.75
CA HIS A 125 -32.87 -30.12 -29.99
C HIS A 125 -31.51 -29.41 -30.12
N LYS A 126 -31.15 -28.97 -31.34
CA LYS A 126 -29.94 -28.17 -31.57
C LYS A 126 -30.00 -26.82 -30.85
N LEU A 127 -31.18 -26.19 -30.80
CA LEU A 127 -31.40 -24.94 -30.08
C LEU A 127 -31.16 -25.16 -28.58
N GLN A 128 -31.77 -26.18 -27.99
CA GLN A 128 -31.60 -26.51 -26.57
C GLN A 128 -30.12 -26.78 -26.21
N GLU A 129 -29.39 -27.51 -27.06
CA GLU A 129 -27.96 -27.75 -26.83
C GLU A 129 -27.15 -26.45 -26.91
N LYS A 130 -27.50 -25.53 -27.83
CA LYS A 130 -26.86 -24.22 -27.92
C LYS A 130 -27.19 -23.32 -26.73
N GLU A 131 -28.43 -23.34 -26.24
CA GLU A 131 -28.83 -22.63 -25.02
C GLU A 131 -28.06 -23.13 -23.80
N LYS A 132 -27.90 -24.45 -23.68
CA LYS A 132 -27.09 -25.06 -22.60
C LYS A 132 -25.62 -24.66 -22.68
N GLN A 133 -25.03 -24.67 -23.88
CA GLN A 133 -23.66 -24.22 -24.10
C GLN A 133 -23.50 -22.74 -23.75
N LEU A 134 -24.47 -21.91 -24.09
CA LEU A 134 -24.47 -20.48 -23.81
C LEU A 134 -24.54 -20.23 -22.29
N GLN A 135 -25.43 -20.91 -21.57
CA GLN A 135 -25.52 -20.84 -20.10
C GLN A 135 -24.20 -21.22 -19.41
N LEU A 136 -23.54 -22.28 -19.87
CA LEU A 136 -22.24 -22.68 -19.31
C LEU A 136 -21.15 -21.63 -19.56
N LYS A 137 -21.16 -21.00 -20.74
CA LYS A 137 -20.21 -19.93 -21.07
C LYS A 137 -20.50 -18.65 -20.30
N GLU A 138 -21.76 -18.31 -20.07
CA GLU A 138 -22.17 -17.18 -19.23
C GLU A 138 -21.75 -17.39 -17.76
N ALA A 139 -21.92 -18.61 -17.22
CA ALA A 139 -21.46 -18.94 -15.87
C ALA A 139 -19.94 -18.80 -15.75
N SER A 140 -19.18 -19.38 -16.68
CA SER A 140 -17.71 -19.29 -16.70
C SER A 140 -17.20 -17.85 -16.89
N LEU A 141 -17.90 -17.05 -17.71
CA LEU A 141 -17.62 -15.62 -17.85
C LEU A 141 -17.91 -14.86 -16.54
N GLY A 142 -19.00 -15.18 -15.86
CA GLY A 142 -19.34 -14.62 -14.55
C GLY A 142 -18.26 -14.89 -13.50
N GLU A 143 -17.79 -16.13 -13.40
CA GLU A 143 -16.68 -16.51 -12.51
C GLU A 143 -15.41 -15.71 -12.83
N SER A 144 -15.03 -15.65 -14.11
CA SER A 144 -13.86 -14.90 -14.57
C SER A 144 -13.97 -13.40 -14.27
N LEU A 145 -15.18 -12.83 -14.33
CA LEU A 145 -15.43 -11.43 -13.99
C LEU A 145 -15.29 -11.18 -12.48
N THR A 146 -15.76 -12.10 -11.64
CA THR A 146 -15.59 -11.99 -10.18
C THR A 146 -14.12 -12.10 -9.77
N GLU A 147 -13.35 -13.00 -10.42
CA GLU A 147 -11.91 -13.11 -10.22
C GLU A 147 -11.16 -11.86 -10.69
N ASN A 148 -11.53 -11.30 -11.84
CA ASN A 148 -10.97 -10.03 -12.28
C ASN A 148 -11.29 -8.87 -11.32
N ALA A 149 -12.47 -8.89 -10.68
CA ALA A 149 -12.83 -7.89 -9.69
C ALA A 149 -11.99 -8.04 -8.40
N SER A 150 -11.80 -9.26 -7.90
CA SER A 150 -10.95 -9.50 -6.72
C SER A 150 -9.49 -9.12 -6.98
N LEU A 151 -8.93 -9.50 -8.13
CA LEU A 151 -7.57 -9.12 -8.53
C LEU A 151 -7.39 -7.61 -8.64
N LYS A 152 -8.40 -6.88 -9.16
CA LYS A 152 -8.37 -5.41 -9.19
C LYS A 152 -8.33 -4.81 -7.79
N THR A 153 -9.11 -5.35 -6.85
CA THR A 153 -9.09 -4.87 -5.46
C THR A 153 -7.73 -5.15 -4.80
N GLU A 154 -7.13 -6.30 -5.06
CA GLU A 154 -5.81 -6.65 -4.53
C GLU A 154 -4.71 -5.73 -5.09
N ILE A 155 -4.73 -5.46 -6.41
CA ILE A 155 -3.82 -4.50 -7.04
C ILE A 155 -3.98 -3.12 -6.40
N GLN A 156 -5.21 -2.67 -6.13
CA GLN A 156 -5.45 -1.38 -5.48
C GLN A 156 -4.87 -1.35 -4.06
N MET A 157 -4.98 -2.43 -3.30
CA MET A 157 -4.36 -2.55 -1.97
C MET A 157 -2.84 -2.50 -2.02
N TYR A 158 -2.21 -3.19 -2.99
CA TYR A 158 -0.75 -3.10 -3.16
C TYR A 158 -0.31 -1.70 -3.59
N GLN A 159 -1.10 -1.00 -4.42
CA GLN A 159 -0.81 0.38 -4.81
C GLN A 159 -0.87 1.34 -3.62
N THR A 160 -1.85 1.19 -2.72
CA THR A 160 -1.92 2.02 -1.50
C THR A 160 -0.76 1.73 -0.56
N SER A 161 -0.45 0.45 -0.33
CA SER A 161 0.70 0.04 0.49
C SER A 161 2.03 0.56 -0.07
N LEU A 162 2.22 0.49 -1.39
CA LEU A 162 3.41 1.02 -2.05
C LEU A 162 3.53 2.54 -1.88
N LYS A 163 2.42 3.28 -1.95
CA LYS A 163 2.39 4.72 -1.72
C LYS A 163 2.73 5.07 -0.26
N GLU A 164 2.23 4.31 0.70
CA GLU A 164 2.56 4.47 2.12
C GLU A 164 4.05 4.25 2.39
N LEU A 165 4.62 3.17 1.82
CA LEU A 165 6.05 2.88 1.90
C LEU A 165 6.92 3.98 1.26
N GLN A 166 6.49 4.53 0.12
CA GLN A 166 7.17 5.66 -0.52
C GLN A 166 7.15 6.91 0.37
N ASN A 167 6.02 7.22 0.99
CA ASN A 167 5.90 8.35 1.91
C ASN A 167 6.80 8.15 3.14
N LEU A 168 6.82 6.95 3.72
CA LEU A 168 7.68 6.63 4.86
C LEU A 168 9.16 6.77 4.49
N ASN A 169 9.56 6.28 3.32
CA ASN A 169 10.94 6.43 2.84
C ASN A 169 11.33 7.90 2.66
N GLN A 170 10.40 8.73 2.19
CA GLN A 170 10.62 10.18 2.08
C GLN A 170 10.81 10.83 3.45
N VAL A 171 9.96 10.51 4.44
CA VAL A 171 10.10 11.02 5.81
C VAL A 171 11.47 10.65 6.41
N ILE A 172 11.89 9.39 6.25
CA ILE A 172 13.21 8.94 6.75
C ILE A 172 14.35 9.71 6.09
N ARG A 173 14.25 10.02 4.79
CA ARG A 173 15.27 10.85 4.11
C ARG A 173 15.31 12.27 4.65
N ASP A 174 14.15 12.86 4.92
CA ASP A 174 14.04 14.21 5.45
C ASP A 174 14.60 14.27 6.89
N GLU A 175 14.30 13.28 7.72
CA GLU A 175 14.89 13.14 9.06
C GLU A 175 16.41 12.96 9.02
N TYR A 176 16.92 12.13 8.10
CA TYR A 176 18.35 11.96 7.90
C TYR A 176 19.03 13.27 7.49
N GLN A 177 18.43 14.04 6.58
CA GLN A 177 18.95 15.36 6.19
C GLN A 177 18.95 16.34 7.36
N ALA A 178 17.87 16.39 8.14
CA ALA A 178 17.79 17.24 9.33
C ALA A 178 18.87 16.88 10.36
N LEU A 179 19.09 15.58 10.58
CA LEU A 179 20.11 15.09 11.48
C LEU A 179 21.52 15.44 10.98
N GLN A 180 21.77 15.32 9.68
CA GLN A 180 23.04 15.69 9.07
C GLN A 180 23.34 17.20 9.23
N LEU A 181 22.32 18.06 9.07
CA LEU A 181 22.46 19.50 9.34
C LEU A 181 22.72 19.80 10.82
N ALA A 182 22.06 19.08 11.73
CA ALA A 182 22.30 19.22 13.17
C ALA A 182 23.72 18.79 13.55
N PHE A 183 24.23 17.69 12.98
CA PHE A 183 25.60 17.25 13.18
C PHE A 183 26.62 18.28 12.69
N ALA A 184 26.43 18.83 11.48
CA ALA A 184 27.30 19.89 10.96
C ALA A 184 27.33 21.11 11.90
N SER A 185 26.15 21.54 12.40
CA SER A 185 26.07 22.63 13.38
C SER A 185 26.80 22.33 14.69
N LEU A 186 26.72 21.09 15.19
CA LEU A 186 27.42 20.68 16.40
C LEU A 186 28.93 20.61 16.19
N GLU A 187 29.40 20.14 15.02
CA GLU A 187 30.81 20.13 14.67
C GLU A 187 31.38 21.55 14.62
N ASP A 188 30.66 22.50 14.04
CA ASP A 188 31.05 23.92 14.03
C ASP A 188 31.15 24.51 15.44
N LYS A 189 30.21 24.16 16.33
CA LYS A 189 30.27 24.58 17.73
C LYS A 189 31.47 23.98 18.45
N LEU A 190 31.74 22.69 18.24
CA LEU A 190 32.89 22.01 18.81
C LEU A 190 34.20 22.67 18.36
N ARG A 191 34.34 22.96 17.06
CA ARG A 191 35.50 23.66 16.51
C ARG A 191 35.69 25.04 17.16
N LYS A 192 34.62 25.84 17.27
CA LYS A 192 34.68 27.15 17.95
C LYS A 192 35.15 27.03 19.40
N THR A 193 34.59 26.10 20.17
CA THR A 193 35.01 25.88 21.56
C THR A 193 36.45 25.39 21.67
N GLN A 194 36.92 24.57 20.73
CA GLN A 194 38.33 24.13 20.67
C GLN A 194 39.27 25.30 20.37
N ASP A 195 38.89 26.20 19.45
CA ASP A 195 39.66 27.39 19.12
C ASP A 195 39.73 28.37 20.30
N GLU A 196 38.60 28.60 20.99
CA GLU A 196 38.56 29.39 22.23
C GLU A 196 39.48 28.82 23.31
N ASN A 197 39.45 27.50 23.51
CA ASN A 197 40.30 26.83 24.49
C ASN A 197 41.79 26.96 24.13
N ARG A 198 42.15 26.79 22.84
CA ARG A 198 43.52 27.06 22.35
C ARG A 198 43.95 28.49 22.66
N GLN A 199 43.12 29.48 22.38
CA GLN A 199 43.43 30.89 22.67
C GLN A 199 43.62 31.15 24.17
N LEU A 200 42.84 30.51 25.03
CA LEU A 200 42.99 30.61 26.48
C LEU A 200 44.30 29.98 26.96
N VAL A 201 44.64 28.81 26.44
CA VAL A 201 45.92 28.13 26.74
C VAL A 201 47.10 29.00 26.29
N ASP A 202 47.06 29.55 25.07
CA ASP A 202 48.11 30.45 24.56
C ASP A 202 48.27 31.68 25.46
N ARG A 203 47.15 32.28 25.89
CA ARG A 203 47.17 33.42 26.81
C ARG A 203 47.78 33.03 28.16
N LEU A 204 47.43 31.87 28.70
CA LEU A 204 47.99 31.36 29.96
C LEU A 204 49.50 31.13 29.85
N VAL A 205 49.98 30.55 28.74
CA VAL A 205 51.40 30.34 28.48
C VAL A 205 52.14 31.69 28.44
N ARG A 206 51.58 32.69 27.75
CA ARG A 206 52.16 34.05 27.73
C ARG A 206 52.22 34.69 29.11
N TYR A 207 51.17 34.56 29.92
CA TYR A 207 51.18 35.06 31.30
C TYR A 207 52.25 34.37 32.15
N LYS A 208 52.35 33.04 32.08
CA LYS A 208 53.37 32.29 32.82
C LYS A 208 54.79 32.63 32.37
N SER A 209 55.02 32.82 31.06
CA SER A 209 56.33 33.26 30.55
C SER A 209 56.70 34.61 31.12
N LYS A 210 55.76 35.59 31.08
CA LYS A 210 56.00 36.93 31.62
C LYS A 210 56.28 36.92 33.12
N ASP A 211 55.58 36.07 33.88
CA ASP A 211 55.81 35.91 35.32
C ASP A 211 57.17 35.26 35.60
N ALA A 212 57.56 34.25 34.81
CA ALA A 212 58.89 33.63 34.89
C ALA A 212 60.01 34.63 34.55
N ASP A 213 59.83 35.46 33.52
CA ASP A 213 60.78 36.51 33.16
C ASP A 213 60.95 37.52 34.29
N LYS A 214 59.84 37.95 34.92
CA LYS A 214 59.88 38.84 36.09
C LYS A 214 60.59 38.20 37.28
N MET A 215 60.31 36.93 37.57
CA MET A 215 60.99 36.21 38.65
C MET A 215 62.49 36.06 38.37
N ASN A 216 62.89 35.90 37.10
CA ASN A 216 64.29 35.89 36.70
C ASN A 216 64.94 37.27 36.86
N GLU A 217 64.26 38.36 36.44
CA GLU A 217 64.72 39.73 36.68
C GLU A 217 64.89 40.04 38.18
N ASP A 218 63.95 39.64 39.02
CA ASP A 218 64.04 39.79 40.48
C ASP A 218 65.21 38.98 41.06
N ASN A 219 65.46 37.76 40.57
CA ASN A 219 66.61 36.94 40.96
C ASN A 219 67.94 37.57 40.52
N GLU A 220 68.04 38.11 39.30
CA GLU A 220 69.23 38.81 38.81
C GLU A 220 69.47 40.11 39.60
N ASN A 221 68.42 40.86 39.96
CA ASN A 221 68.52 42.02 40.84
C ASN A 221 68.98 41.63 42.25
N PHE A 222 68.56 40.47 42.76
CA PHE A 222 69.01 39.93 44.04
C PHE A 222 70.50 39.53 44.00
N LEU A 223 70.93 38.87 42.93
CA LEU A 223 72.32 38.45 42.73
C LEU A 223 73.26 39.64 42.50
N SER A 224 72.84 40.63 41.72
CA SER A 224 73.61 41.86 41.46
C SER A 224 73.59 42.84 42.63
N GLY A 225 72.48 42.91 43.38
CA GLY A 225 72.38 43.65 44.65
C GLY A 225 73.22 43.09 45.79
N GLY A 226 73.74 41.86 45.63
CA GLY A 226 74.70 41.24 46.56
C GLY A 226 76.14 41.77 46.44
N SER A 227 76.46 42.57 45.42
CA SER A 227 77.77 43.18 45.28
C SER A 227 77.78 44.60 45.83
N HIS A 228 78.04 44.72 47.13
CA HIS A 228 78.65 45.86 47.87
C HIS A 228 77.97 46.15 49.21
N ASN A 229 78.27 45.34 50.23
CA ASN A 229 78.69 45.78 51.57
C ASN A 229 78.73 44.61 52.56
N PRO A 230 79.74 44.53 53.45
CA PRO A 230 79.92 43.39 54.37
C PRO A 230 78.94 43.34 55.57
N THR A 231 77.83 44.10 55.54
CA THR A 231 76.82 44.14 56.62
C THR A 231 75.49 43.44 56.27
N SER A 232 75.31 42.87 55.06
CA SER A 232 74.01 42.31 54.64
C SER A 232 73.67 40.90 55.16
N SER A 233 74.60 40.21 55.85
CA SER A 233 74.40 38.84 56.32
C SER A 233 73.24 38.68 57.32
N LEU A 234 72.94 39.71 58.12
CA LEU A 234 71.81 39.69 59.05
C LEU A 234 70.45 39.93 58.37
N LEU A 235 70.40 40.63 57.24
CA LEU A 235 69.15 40.94 56.52
C LEU A 235 68.67 39.75 55.66
N HIS A 236 69.60 38.95 55.14
CA HIS A 236 69.32 37.74 54.37
C HIS A 236 68.59 36.65 55.18
N THR A 237 68.79 36.63 56.51
CA THR A 237 68.08 35.72 57.42
C THR A 237 66.63 36.14 57.66
N PHE A 238 66.34 37.44 57.66
CA PHE A 238 64.99 37.96 57.80
C PHE A 238 64.17 37.74 56.52
N ASP A 239 64.76 37.93 55.34
CA ASP A 239 64.04 37.71 54.07
C ASP A 239 63.79 36.23 53.75
N GLY A 240 64.73 35.34 54.11
CA GLY A 240 64.51 33.90 54.06
C GLY A 240 63.38 33.44 55.00
N PHE A 241 63.20 34.13 56.14
CA PHE A 241 62.11 33.87 57.07
C PHE A 241 60.75 34.30 56.50
N PHE A 242 60.67 35.45 55.80
CA PHE A 242 59.44 35.88 55.14
C PHE A 242 59.06 34.99 53.95
N SER A 243 60.04 34.55 53.15
CA SER A 243 59.81 33.61 52.04
C SER A 243 59.36 32.23 52.53
N ARG A 244 59.97 31.69 53.59
CA ARG A 244 59.48 30.45 54.23
C ARG A 244 58.10 30.62 54.83
N LYS A 245 57.80 31.77 55.45
CA LYS A 245 56.48 32.04 56.02
C LYS A 245 55.40 32.19 54.94
N LYS A 246 55.74 32.77 53.79
CA LYS A 246 54.84 32.86 52.62
C LYS A 246 54.64 31.51 51.96
N GLN A 247 55.69 30.72 51.77
CA GLN A 247 55.59 29.34 51.28
C GLN A 247 54.78 28.45 52.24
N ALA A 248 55.01 28.56 53.55
CA ALA A 248 54.24 27.83 54.55
C ALA A 248 52.76 28.27 54.57
N LYS A 249 52.47 29.55 54.31
CA LYS A 249 51.10 30.04 54.19
C LYS A 249 50.40 29.50 52.93
N VAL A 250 51.08 29.49 51.78
CA VAL A 250 50.56 28.92 50.53
C VAL A 250 50.37 27.40 50.66
N GLN A 251 51.29 26.70 51.33
CA GLN A 251 51.15 25.27 51.61
C GLN A 251 49.91 24.99 52.48
N ARG A 252 49.68 25.82 53.49
CA ARG A 252 48.53 25.71 54.39
C ARG A 252 47.21 26.06 53.70
N GLU A 253 47.21 27.08 52.84
CA GLU A 253 46.06 27.44 52.00
C GLU A 253 45.73 26.33 50.97
N LEU A 254 46.74 25.66 50.40
CA LEU A 254 46.55 24.47 49.55
C LEU A 254 46.02 23.26 50.34
N GLU A 255 46.48 23.07 51.57
CA GLU A 255 46.04 21.98 52.45
C GLU A 255 44.62 22.20 52.98
N ASP A 256 44.24 23.45 53.26
CA ASP A 256 42.88 23.84 53.61
C ASP A 256 41.95 23.79 52.39
N ALA A 257 42.41 24.17 51.19
CA ALA A 257 41.64 24.03 49.95
C ALA A 257 41.43 22.55 49.55
N ALA A 258 42.38 21.66 49.86
CA ALA A 258 42.22 20.22 49.68
C ALA A 258 41.25 19.59 50.69
N LYS A 259 41.17 20.14 51.91
CA LYS A 259 40.16 19.77 52.92
C LYS A 259 38.77 20.33 52.58
N GLU A 260 38.70 21.48 51.90
CA GLU A 260 37.50 22.02 51.25
C GLU A 260 37.15 21.28 49.93
N SER A 261 37.31 19.95 49.90
CA SER A 261 36.52 19.16 48.95
C SER A 261 35.07 19.16 49.45
N ARG A 262 34.33 20.18 49.02
CA ARG A 262 32.90 20.29 49.25
C ARG A 262 32.25 19.06 48.62
N ALA A 263 31.86 18.09 49.46
CA ALA A 263 31.06 16.96 49.04
C ALA A 263 29.73 17.52 48.52
N VAL A 264 29.61 17.64 47.20
CA VAL A 264 28.32 17.88 46.56
C VAL A 264 27.59 16.55 46.61
N SER A 265 26.87 16.32 47.72
CA SER A 265 25.75 15.40 47.72
C SER A 265 24.78 15.88 46.63
N PRO A 266 24.27 15.01 45.75
CA PRO A 266 23.38 15.43 44.66
C PRO A 266 22.00 15.91 45.12
N GLU A 267 21.80 16.12 46.43
CA GLU A 267 20.47 16.28 47.04
C GLU A 267 20.26 17.60 47.79
N SER A 268 21.19 18.57 47.77
CA SER A 268 21.05 19.79 48.60
C SER A 268 21.23 21.11 47.86
N THR A 269 20.56 21.30 46.72
CA THR A 269 20.33 22.66 46.17
C THR A 269 19.08 22.71 45.29
N PHE A 270 17.91 22.58 45.93
CA PHE A 270 16.69 23.23 45.43
C PHE A 270 16.10 24.02 46.60
N GLY A 271 16.79 25.12 46.91
CA GLY A 271 16.24 26.17 47.74
C GLY A 271 15.18 26.93 46.96
N ASP A 272 14.03 27.07 47.58
CA ASP A 272 12.92 27.98 47.30
C ASP A 272 13.34 29.19 46.43
N ARG A 273 12.94 29.18 45.16
CA ARG A 273 13.08 30.31 44.23
C ARG A 273 11.75 30.52 43.54
N SER A 274 10.85 31.18 44.26
CA SER A 274 9.53 31.60 43.77
C SER A 274 9.56 32.82 42.85
N ASP A 275 10.71 33.43 42.57
CA ASP A 275 10.81 34.61 41.72
C ASP A 275 11.96 34.49 40.74
N LEU A 276 11.70 33.99 39.53
CA LEU A 276 12.31 34.39 38.25
C LEU A 276 11.70 33.53 37.12
N GLY A 277 11.34 34.20 36.02
CA GLY A 277 10.46 33.71 34.96
C GLY A 277 10.90 32.42 34.25
N ALA A 278 9.88 31.73 33.75
CA ALA A 278 9.89 30.47 33.02
C ALA A 278 11.11 30.25 32.10
N THR A 279 11.87 29.21 32.40
CA THR A 279 12.66 28.45 31.41
C THR A 279 12.22 26.99 31.47
N PRO A 280 11.91 26.32 30.34
CA PRO A 280 11.44 24.94 30.36
C PRO A 280 12.64 24.01 30.37
N PHE A 281 13.35 23.94 31.49
CA PHE A 281 14.21 22.78 31.74
C PHE A 281 13.31 21.67 32.27
N PHE A 282 13.04 20.66 31.45
CA PHE A 282 12.34 19.46 31.90
C PHE A 282 13.18 18.83 33.01
N ALA A 283 12.67 18.92 34.25
CA ALA A 283 13.17 18.11 35.35
C ALA A 283 12.84 16.65 35.03
N SER A 284 13.81 15.93 34.48
CA SER A 284 13.75 14.47 34.39
C SER A 284 14.01 13.92 35.78
N ASN A 285 12.95 13.80 36.57
CA ASN A 285 13.01 13.09 37.82
C ASN A 285 13.10 11.60 37.47
N VAL A 286 14.25 10.97 37.74
CA VAL A 286 14.39 9.52 37.61
C VAL A 286 13.41 8.88 38.60
N PRO A 287 12.47 8.03 38.16
CA PRO A 287 11.51 7.40 39.07
C PRO A 287 12.24 6.52 40.08
N SER A 288 12.15 6.87 41.37
CA SER A 288 12.78 6.12 42.46
C SER A 288 11.92 4.96 42.98
N LYS A 289 10.64 4.91 42.58
CA LYS A 289 9.67 3.90 43.03
C LYS A 289 8.96 3.26 41.85
N ALA A 290 8.91 1.93 41.84
CA ALA A 290 8.13 1.17 40.87
C ALA A 290 6.63 1.47 41.03
N ILE A 291 5.97 1.85 39.94
CA ILE A 291 4.54 2.21 39.92
C ILE A 291 3.66 0.96 39.96
N SER A 292 4.15 -0.17 39.44
CA SER A 292 3.44 -1.46 39.44
C SER A 292 4.43 -2.62 39.38
N ARG A 293 4.10 -3.74 40.02
CA ARG A 293 4.84 -5.01 39.98
C ARG A 293 3.82 -6.13 39.79
N PHE A 294 4.07 -7.02 38.83
CA PHE A 294 3.24 -8.18 38.59
C PHE A 294 4.06 -9.35 38.03
N GLU A 295 3.53 -10.57 38.22
CA GLU A 295 4.13 -11.80 37.74
C GLU A 295 3.76 -12.04 36.28
N ALA A 296 4.64 -11.67 35.36
CA ALA A 296 4.38 -11.81 33.93
C ALA A 296 4.49 -13.27 33.47
N HIS A 297 5.50 -14.02 33.92
CA HIS A 297 5.81 -15.37 33.44
C HIS A 297 5.99 -16.35 34.60
N GLU A 298 5.84 -17.64 34.29
CA GLU A 298 6.05 -18.74 35.26
C GLU A 298 7.55 -19.01 35.51
N GLN A 299 8.41 -18.42 34.69
CA GLN A 299 9.88 -18.50 34.78
C GLN A 299 10.49 -17.11 34.50
N GLU A 300 11.82 -17.03 34.45
CA GLU A 300 12.56 -15.79 34.20
C GLU A 300 12.05 -15.02 32.97
N VAL A 301 11.88 -13.71 33.16
CA VAL A 301 11.52 -12.78 32.07
C VAL A 301 12.81 -12.30 31.43
N ASN A 302 12.99 -12.63 30.16
CA ASN A 302 14.24 -12.36 29.44
C ASN A 302 14.13 -11.18 28.49
N ALA A 303 12.92 -10.90 28.00
CA ALA A 303 12.68 -9.83 27.04
C ALA A 303 11.45 -9.00 27.41
N VAL A 304 11.53 -7.70 27.19
CA VAL A 304 10.41 -6.77 27.33
C VAL A 304 10.50 -5.70 26.24
N LYS A 305 9.37 -5.42 25.58
CA LYS A 305 9.25 -4.33 24.62
C LYS A 305 7.89 -3.65 24.71
N TRP A 306 7.92 -2.33 24.59
CA TRP A 306 6.74 -1.52 24.34
C TRP A 306 6.45 -1.48 22.85
N SER A 307 5.18 -1.59 22.48
CA SER A 307 4.70 -1.21 21.16
C SER A 307 4.81 0.31 21.02
N SER A 308 5.23 0.77 19.83
CA SER A 308 5.33 2.19 19.49
C SER A 308 3.99 2.82 19.11
N LEU A 309 3.01 2.00 18.72
CA LEU A 309 1.72 2.45 18.19
C LEU A 309 0.57 2.24 19.17
N GLU A 310 0.57 1.10 19.85
CA GLU A 310 -0.46 0.77 20.83
C GLU A 310 0.12 0.80 22.24
N ARG A 311 -0.74 0.96 23.24
CA ARG A 311 -0.34 0.92 24.65
C ARG A 311 -0.16 -0.52 25.14
N LEU A 312 0.64 -1.28 24.40
CA LEU A 312 0.86 -2.70 24.60
C LEU A 312 2.31 -2.97 24.98
N VAL A 313 2.51 -3.89 25.92
CA VAL A 313 3.82 -4.42 26.29
C VAL A 313 3.87 -5.89 25.94
N ALA A 314 4.89 -6.30 25.20
CA ALA A 314 5.22 -7.70 25.00
C ALA A 314 6.32 -8.11 25.98
N THR A 315 6.11 -9.24 26.65
CA THR A 315 7.11 -9.87 27.54
C THR A 315 7.42 -11.28 27.06
N GLY A 316 8.69 -11.67 27.12
CA GLY A 316 9.18 -12.98 26.68
C GLY A 316 9.82 -13.71 27.85
N GLY A 317 9.40 -14.94 28.09
CA GLY A 317 9.83 -15.74 29.24
C GLY A 317 10.62 -16.99 28.87
N ALA A 318 11.32 -17.52 29.88
CA ALA A 318 11.88 -18.87 29.85
C ALA A 318 10.80 -19.97 29.82
N ASP A 319 9.55 -19.62 30.15
CA ASP A 319 8.35 -20.45 29.97
C ASP A 319 7.97 -20.70 28.49
N ARG A 320 8.79 -20.19 27.55
CA ARG A 320 8.65 -20.35 26.08
C ARG A 320 7.44 -19.63 25.50
N LYS A 321 6.89 -18.65 26.22
CA LYS A 321 5.73 -17.88 25.81
C LYS A 321 6.13 -16.42 25.58
N VAL A 322 5.45 -15.76 24.65
CA VAL A 322 5.37 -14.30 24.62
C VAL A 322 3.99 -13.91 25.13
N LYS A 323 3.90 -12.94 26.05
CA LYS A 323 2.63 -12.47 26.61
C LYS A 323 2.45 -10.99 26.30
N LEU A 324 1.21 -10.59 26.06
CA LEU A 324 0.82 -9.24 25.71
C LEU A 324 0.05 -8.60 26.86
N TRP A 325 0.44 -7.38 27.22
CA TRP A 325 -0.08 -6.68 28.38
C TRP A 325 -0.53 -5.28 28.01
N ASP A 326 -1.74 -4.92 28.41
CA ASP A 326 -2.20 -3.53 28.43
C ASP A 326 -1.91 -2.95 29.82
N ILE A 327 -1.17 -1.84 29.86
CA ILE A 327 -0.75 -1.18 31.11
C ILE A 327 -1.35 0.22 31.17
N SER A 328 -2.43 0.39 31.94
CA SER A 328 -3.19 1.65 32.02
C SER A 328 -2.57 2.68 32.98
N LYS A 329 -3.05 3.94 32.94
CA LYS A 329 -2.53 5.02 33.81
C LYS A 329 -3.02 4.70 35.23
N GLY A 330 -2.11 4.33 36.12
CA GLY A 330 -2.42 3.87 37.48
C GLY A 330 -1.82 2.51 37.85
N GLY A 331 -1.06 1.87 36.96
CA GLY A 331 -0.34 0.64 37.27
C GLY A 331 -1.18 -0.64 37.18
N GLN A 332 -2.41 -0.55 36.67
CA GLN A 332 -3.21 -1.73 36.32
C GLN A 332 -2.61 -2.39 35.07
N HIS A 333 -2.51 -3.72 35.11
CA HIS A 333 -2.00 -4.56 34.03
C HIS A 333 -3.06 -5.60 33.67
N GLU A 334 -3.35 -5.76 32.39
CA GLU A 334 -4.29 -6.75 31.88
C GLU A 334 -3.58 -7.62 30.84
N ASN A 335 -3.67 -8.94 30.96
CA ASN A 335 -3.14 -9.85 29.95
C ASN A 335 -4.10 -9.91 28.76
N LYS A 336 -3.67 -9.37 27.61
CA LYS A 336 -4.45 -9.34 26.37
C LYS A 336 -4.33 -10.64 25.57
N GLY A 337 -3.24 -11.37 25.70
CA GLY A 337 -3.02 -12.57 24.91
C GLY A 337 -1.70 -13.27 25.20
N VAL A 338 -1.68 -14.58 24.90
CA VAL A 338 -0.51 -15.44 25.05
C VAL A 338 -0.15 -16.04 23.70
N LEU A 339 1.05 -15.73 23.23
CA LEU A 339 1.62 -16.24 21.99
C LEU A 339 2.44 -17.48 22.31
N VAL A 340 2.00 -18.60 21.75
CA VAL A 340 2.59 -19.93 21.96
C VAL A 340 3.22 -20.41 20.65
N GLY A 341 4.18 -21.33 20.75
CA GLY A 341 4.79 -22.01 19.59
C GLY A 341 6.32 -21.99 19.57
N SER A 342 6.96 -21.26 20.49
CA SER A 342 8.41 -21.31 20.68
C SER A 342 8.83 -22.62 21.36
N ASN A 343 9.92 -23.23 20.89
CA ASN A 343 10.41 -24.49 21.47
C ASN A 343 11.38 -24.28 22.63
N ALA A 344 11.92 -23.06 22.80
CA ALA A 344 12.80 -22.69 23.90
C ALA A 344 12.49 -21.28 24.43
N ALA A 345 13.29 -20.83 25.40
CA ALA A 345 13.15 -19.53 26.05
C ALA A 345 13.19 -18.39 25.02
N VAL A 346 12.27 -17.43 25.14
CA VAL A 346 12.26 -16.25 24.27
C VAL A 346 13.26 -15.24 24.82
N MET A 347 14.30 -14.94 24.05
CA MET A 347 15.45 -14.12 24.48
C MET A 347 15.33 -12.66 24.04
N SER A 348 14.61 -12.40 22.95
CA SER A 348 14.39 -11.05 22.45
C SER A 348 13.02 -10.97 21.79
N ILE A 349 12.41 -9.80 21.86
CA ILE A 349 11.14 -9.47 21.23
C ILE A 349 11.32 -8.17 20.47
N ASP A 350 10.67 -8.06 19.32
CA ASP A 350 10.51 -6.80 18.62
C ASP A 350 9.10 -6.68 18.01
N PHE A 351 8.63 -5.45 17.88
CA PHE A 351 7.39 -5.14 17.15
C PHE A 351 7.74 -4.69 15.75
N ASP A 352 6.90 -5.05 14.77
CA ASP A 352 6.96 -4.38 13.48
C ASP A 352 6.58 -2.89 13.63
N SER A 353 7.09 -2.07 12.72
CA SER A 353 6.77 -0.65 12.55
C SER A 353 5.27 -0.35 12.52
N THR A 354 4.44 -1.28 12.06
CA THR A 354 2.98 -1.17 12.04
C THR A 354 2.29 -1.69 13.30
N GLY A 355 3.03 -2.30 14.24
CA GLY A 355 2.49 -2.87 15.47
C GLY A 355 1.61 -4.11 15.27
N THR A 356 1.45 -4.58 14.04
CA THR A 356 0.58 -5.72 13.70
C THR A 356 1.25 -7.07 13.89
N LEU A 357 2.58 -7.11 13.88
CA LEU A 357 3.39 -8.32 14.01
C LEU A 357 4.35 -8.20 15.19
N ILE A 358 4.60 -9.34 15.82
CA ILE A 358 5.62 -9.50 16.85
C ILE A 358 6.62 -10.54 16.39
N LEU A 359 7.89 -10.17 16.41
CA LEU A 359 9.01 -11.07 16.22
C LEU A 359 9.54 -11.50 17.59
N GLY A 360 9.70 -12.80 17.81
CA GLY A 360 10.37 -13.34 18.99
C GLY A 360 11.54 -14.21 18.57
N ALA A 361 12.73 -13.88 19.08
CA ALA A 361 13.92 -14.71 18.93
C ALA A 361 14.00 -15.67 20.13
N SER A 362 14.08 -16.96 19.84
CA SER A 362 14.11 -18.02 20.84
C SER A 362 15.48 -18.70 20.88
N ASN A 363 15.81 -19.28 22.04
CA ASN A 363 17.06 -19.99 22.27
C ASN A 363 17.14 -21.35 21.53
N ASP A 364 16.13 -21.69 20.72
CA ASP A 364 16.10 -22.85 19.82
C ASP A 364 16.69 -22.53 18.44
N PHE A 365 17.44 -21.43 18.33
CA PHE A 365 18.02 -20.90 17.10
C PHE A 365 16.98 -20.48 16.04
N ALA A 366 15.71 -20.33 16.43
CA ALA A 366 14.65 -19.91 15.53
C ALA A 366 14.00 -18.59 15.97
N THR A 367 13.64 -17.78 14.97
CA THR A 367 12.76 -16.64 15.15
C THR A 367 11.36 -17.01 14.70
N ARG A 368 10.37 -16.45 15.38
CA ARG A 368 8.95 -16.70 15.10
C ARG A 368 8.24 -15.37 15.01
N VAL A 369 7.25 -15.32 14.12
CA VAL A 369 6.42 -14.15 13.90
C VAL A 369 5.00 -14.49 14.28
N TRP A 370 4.39 -13.68 15.13
CA TRP A 370 2.98 -13.77 15.46
C TRP A 370 2.24 -12.55 14.97
N THR A 371 0.97 -12.71 14.61
CA THR A 371 0.08 -11.56 14.43
C THR A 371 -0.48 -11.15 15.79
N VAL A 372 -0.50 -9.84 16.06
CA VAL A 372 -0.98 -9.28 17.33
C VAL A 372 -2.49 -9.43 17.49
N SER A 373 -3.26 -9.25 16.42
CA SER A 373 -4.73 -9.20 16.47
C SER A 373 -5.40 -10.56 16.70
N ASP A 374 -4.84 -11.64 16.17
CA ASP A 374 -5.41 -13.00 16.30
C ASP A 374 -4.55 -13.93 17.17
N HIS A 375 -3.41 -13.45 17.66
CA HIS A 375 -2.44 -14.18 18.47
C HIS A 375 -1.89 -15.45 17.81
N ARG A 376 -1.97 -15.56 16.47
CA ARG A 376 -1.54 -16.75 15.74
C ARG A 376 -0.09 -16.65 15.31
N LEU A 377 0.61 -17.78 15.45
CA LEU A 377 1.92 -17.99 14.87
C LEU A 377 1.79 -18.04 13.34
N ARG A 378 2.54 -17.17 12.65
CA ARG A 378 2.68 -17.23 11.20
C ARG A 378 3.69 -18.32 10.87
N VAL A 379 3.21 -19.37 10.22
CA VAL A 379 4.04 -20.43 9.67
C VAL A 379 4.23 -20.09 8.19
N SER A 380 5.49 -20.03 7.74
CA SER A 380 5.80 -19.96 6.31
C SER A 380 5.62 -21.32 5.65
#